data_AF-A6GXV1-F1
#
_entry.id   AF-A6GXV1-F1
#
_cell.length_a   1.000
_cell.length_b   1.000
_cell.length_c   1.000
_cell.angle_alpha   90.00
_cell.angle_beta   90.00
_cell.angle_gamma   90.00
#
_symmetry.space_group_name_H-M   'P 1'
#
loop_
_entity.id
_entity.type
_entity.pdbx_description
1 polymer ?
#
loop_
_entity_poly.entity_id
_entity_poly.type
_entity_poly.pdbx_seq_one_letter_code
_entity_poly.pdbx_strand_id
1 'polypeptide(L)' 'MDDYNKRFEVMKNYLDDTNQDIADITGLKMTSIKNQTQPNKPFPKWLKYTIDVFERMIKKQEASNETET' A
#
# COMPACT_ATOMS: atom_id res chain seq x y z
N MET A 1 9.28 -6.99 -13.37
CA MET A 1 8.46 -5.76 -13.48
C MET A 1 7.78 -5.60 -12.14
N ASP A 2 8.13 -4.60 -11.35
CA ASP A 2 7.57 -4.40 -10.01
C ASP A 2 6.10 -4.00 -10.12
N ASP A 3 5.21 -4.95 -9.85
CA ASP A 3 3.77 -4.76 -9.97
C ASP A 3 3.22 -4.09 -8.71
N TYR A 4 3.33 -2.76 -8.67
CA TYR A 4 2.82 -1.94 -7.57
C TYR A 4 1.30 -2.05 -7.38
N ASN A 5 0.52 -2.43 -8.40
CA ASN A 5 -0.91 -2.65 -8.22
C ASN A 5 -1.17 -3.88 -7.36
N LYS A 6 -0.45 -4.99 -7.59
CA LYS A 6 -0.55 -6.17 -6.73
C LYS A 6 -0.09 -5.88 -5.31
N ARG A 7 1.05 -5.18 -5.16
CA ARG A 7 1.59 -4.81 -3.85
C ARG A 7 0.64 -3.90 -3.08
N PHE A 8 -0.04 -2.99 -3.78
CA PHE A 8 -1.09 -2.15 -3.21
C PHE A 8 -2.28 -2.95 -2.70
N GLU A 9 -2.78 -3.92 -3.47
CA GLU A 9 -3.88 -4.78 -3.01
C GLU A 9 -3.46 -5.66 -1.83
N VAL A 10 -2.20 -6.15 -1.79
CA VAL A 10 -1.66 -6.87 -0.63
C VAL A 10 -1.65 -5.98 0.61
N MET A 11 -1.13 -4.75 0.50
CA MET A 11 -1.09 -3.80 1.59
C MET A 11 -2.49 -3.49 2.12
N LYS A 12 -3.43 -3.18 1.22
CA LYS A 12 -4.84 -2.94 1.59
C LYS A 12 -5.44 -4.11 2.34
N ASN A 13 -5.32 -5.31 1.80
CA ASN A 13 -5.89 -6.51 2.42
C ASN A 13 -5.25 -6.81 3.78
N TYR A 14 -3.95 -6.55 3.93
CA TYR A 14 -3.27 -6.72 5.21
C TYR A 14 -3.75 -5.72 6.26
N LEU A 15 -3.98 -4.47 5.86
CA LEU A 15 -4.44 -3.40 6.75
C LEU A 15 -5.97 -3.40 6.98
N ASP A 16 -6.70 -4.24 6.25
CA ASP A 16 -8.17 -4.21 6.15
C ASP A 16 -8.72 -2.85 5.66
N ASP A 17 -7.95 -2.19 4.79
CA ASP A 17 -8.27 -0.86 4.24
C ASP A 17 -9.04 -0.97 2.92
N THR A 18 -10.12 -0.21 2.82
CA THR A 18 -10.81 0.05 1.55
C THR A 18 -10.23 1.26 0.82
N ASN A 19 -10.62 1.45 -0.45
CA ASN A 19 -10.29 2.69 -1.17
C ASN A 19 -10.94 3.94 -0.54
N GLN A 20 -12.00 3.77 0.26
CA GLN A 20 -12.64 4.86 0.99
C GLN A 20 -11.80 5.25 2.21
N ASP A 21 -11.30 4.28 2.98
CA ASP A 21 -10.44 4.54 4.14
C ASP A 21 -9.17 5.28 3.72
N ILE A 22 -8.54 4.84 2.62
CA ILE A 22 -7.38 5.53 2.05
C ILE A 22 -7.73 6.96 1.63
N ALA A 23 -8.91 7.16 1.03
CA ALA A 23 -9.37 8.49 0.64
C ALA A 23 -9.54 9.41 1.86
N ASP A 24 -10.13 8.89 2.93
CA ASP A 24 -10.39 9.62 4.17
C ASP A 24 -9.08 9.97 4.90
N ILE A 25 -8.11 9.04 4.97
CA ILE A 25 -6.79 9.27 5.57
C ILE A 25 -5.97 10.29 4.77
N THR A 26 -6.00 10.21 3.44
CA THR A 26 -5.18 11.06 2.57
C THR A 26 -5.83 12.40 2.22
N GLY A 27 -7.10 12.60 2.58
CA GLY A 27 -7.89 13.76 2.15
C GLY A 27 -8.15 13.80 0.64
N LEU A 28 -7.95 12.68 -0.06
CA LEU A 28 -8.23 12.56 -1.49
C LEU A 28 -9.67 12.12 -1.72
N LYS A 29 -10.17 12.32 -2.94
CA LYS A 29 -11.45 11.71 -3.34
C LYS A 29 -11.26 10.22 -3.61
N MET A 30 -12.19 9.37 -3.19
CA MET A 30 -12.17 7.93 -3.49
C MET A 30 -12.09 7.63 -5.00
N THR A 31 -12.73 8.45 -5.84
CA THR A 31 -12.60 8.38 -7.31
C THR A 31 -11.19 8.70 -7.81
N SER A 32 -10.48 9.61 -7.13
CA SER A 32 -9.08 9.94 -7.42
C SER A 32 -8.18 8.76 -7.14
N ILE A 33 -8.34 8.10 -5.98
CA ILE A 33 -7.62 6.87 -5.62
C ILE A 33 -7.84 5.80 -6.70
N LYS A 34 -9.11 5.49 -7.00
CA LYS A 34 -9.47 4.48 -8.01
C LYS A 34 -8.86 4.76 -9.39
N ASN A 35 -8.85 6.02 -9.82
CA ASN A 35 -8.33 6.41 -11.13
C ASN A 35 -6.80 6.32 -11.19
N GLN A 36 -6.13 6.64 -10.09
CA GLN A 36 -4.68 6.63 -9.98
C GLN A 36 -4.10 5.21 -9.90
N THR A 37 -4.85 4.25 -9.33
CA THR A 37 -4.41 2.86 -9.15
C THR A 37 -4.92 1.92 -10.25
N GLN A 38 -5.20 2.44 -11.45
CA GLN A 38 -5.57 1.61 -12.59
C GLN A 38 -4.32 0.93 -13.20
N PRO A 39 -4.40 -0.34 -13.62
CA PRO A 39 -3.26 -1.07 -14.19
C PRO A 39 -2.57 -0.38 -15.37
N ASN A 40 -3.33 0.36 -16.19
CA ASN A 40 -2.85 1.03 -17.39
C ASN A 40 -2.41 2.48 -17.15
N LYS A 41 -2.26 2.90 -15.89
CA LYS A 41 -1.83 4.25 -15.53
C LYS A 41 -0.50 4.22 -14.78
N PRO A 42 0.34 5.27 -14.92
CA PRO A 42 1.52 5.41 -14.09
C PRO A 42 1.12 5.41 -12.61
N PHE A 43 1.66 4.45 -11.87
CA PHE A 43 1.34 4.31 -10.44
C PHE A 43 1.90 5.50 -9.64
N PRO A 44 1.11 6.12 -8.73
CA PRO A 44 1.52 7.34 -8.04
C PRO A 44 2.78 7.16 -7.20
N LYS A 45 3.73 8.10 -7.32
CA LYS A 45 5.02 8.04 -6.60
C LYS A 45 4.84 8.02 -5.07
N TRP A 46 3.89 8.79 -4.55
CA TRP A 46 3.61 8.83 -3.11
C TRP A 46 3.13 7.45 -2.62
N LEU A 47 2.28 6.79 -3.39
CA LEU A 47 1.74 5.49 -3.02
C LEU A 47 2.79 4.38 -3.14
N LYS A 48 3.73 4.49 -4.10
CA LYS A 48 4.91 3.61 -4.14
C LYS A 48 5.71 3.70 -2.85
N TYR A 49 6.00 4.93 -2.41
CA TYR A 49 6.73 5.16 -1.17
C TYR A 49 6.00 4.58 0.05
N THR A 50 4.68 4.80 0.15
CA THR A 50 3.86 4.22 1.22
C THR A 50 3.95 2.69 1.27
N ILE A 51 3.82 2.03 0.11
CA ILE A 51 3.95 0.57 0.00
C ILE A 51 5.35 0.11 0.42
N ASP A 52 6.40 0.78 -0.06
CA ASP A 52 7.78 0.43 0.28
C ASP A 52 8.05 0.60 1.79
N VAL A 53 7.48 1.61 2.44
CA VAL A 53 7.58 1.81 3.90
C VAL A 53 6.85 0.71 4.65
N PHE A 54 5.62 0.40 4.25
CA PHE A 54 4.81 -0.68 4.84
C PHE A 54 5.54 -2.03 4.79
N GLU A 55 6.07 -2.42 3.62
CA GLU A 55 6.81 -3.67 3.47
C GLU A 55 8.09 -3.72 4.32
N ARG A 56 8.80 -2.59 4.45
CA ARG A 56 9.96 -2.48 5.35
C ARG A 56 9.58 -2.66 6.81
N MET A 57 8.42 -2.15 7.22
CA MET A 57 7.92 -2.29 8.58
C MET A 57 7.55 -3.73 8.90
N ILE A 58 6.82 -4.42 8.01
CA ILE A 58 6.50 -5.85 8.17
C ILE A 58 7.77 -6.67 8.25
N LYS A 59 8.71 -6.47 7.31
CA LYS A 59 9.97 -7.22 7.31
C LYS A 59 10.77 -7.01 8.60
N LYS A 60 10.75 -5.79 9.16
CA LYS A 60 11.42 -5.49 10.43
C LYS A 60 10.72 -6.19 11.60
N GLN A 61 9.39 -6.26 11.61
CA GLN A 61 8.61 -6.96 12.61
C GLN A 61 8.89 -8.48 12.58
N GLU A 62 8.87 -9.08 11.39
CA GLU A 62 9.17 -10.51 11.20
C GLU A 62 10.56 -10.87 11.73
N ALA A 63 11.58 -10.10 11.37
CA ALA A 63 12.95 -10.31 11.86
C ALA A 63 13.09 -10.14 13.39
N SER A 64 12.26 -9.29 14.00
CA SER A 64 12.24 -9.10 15.45
C SER A 64 11.61 -10.32 16.15
N ASN A 65 10.54 -10.88 15.57
CA ASN A 65 9.86 -12.05 16.13
C ASN A 65 10.71 -13.33 16.04
N GLU A 66 11.58 -13.46 15.03
CA GLU A 66 12.48 -14.60 14.86
C GLU A 66 13.68 -14.61 15.83
N THR A 67 14.01 -13.46 16.43
CA THR A 67 15.14 -13.33 17.38
C THR A 67 14.72 -13.50 18.84
N GLU A 68 13.42 -13.58 19.12
CA GLU A 68 12.85 -13.79 20.47
C GLU A 68 12.42 -15.25 20.73
N THR A 69 12.54 -16.14 19.74
CA THR A 69 12.30 -17.61 19.84
C THR A 69 13.59 -18.41 19.83
#